data_AF-A0AAD6WF11-F1
#
_entry.id   AF-A0AAD6WF11-F1
#
_cell.length_a   1.000
_cell.length_b   1.000
_cell.length_c   1.000
_cell.angle_alpha   90.00
_cell.angle_beta   90.00
_cell.angle_gamma   90.00
#
_symmetry.space_group_name_H-M   'P 1'
#
loop_
_entity.id
_entity.type
_entity.pdbx_description
1 polymer ?
#
loop_
_entity_poly.entity_id
_entity_poly.type
_entity_poly.pdbx_seq_one_letter_code
_entity_poly.pdbx_strand_id
1 'polypeptide(L)'
;MAGIAGAACSSDVLFGSREVGSDGASLAQFRGLRPVENMQLAPTGSEPSGSISTSASKSRTIRAMVSQTVSAPKREKDPKKRVVITGMGLVSVFGSGIDTFYDKLLEGESGISLIDRFDASSFSVRFAGQIRDFSSKGYIDGKNDRRLGDCWRRGEADIMVAGGTEASVIPTGVGGFIACRALSQRNEDPKKASRPWDKDRDGFVMGEGSGVLIMESLEHAMKRGANIIAEYLGGAVTCDAHHMTDPRSDGLGVSTCIAKSLEDAGVSPEEVNYANAHATSTLAGDLAEVNAIKKIFKNTSEIKMNGTKSMIGHGLGAAGALEAIATIKAINTGWLHPTINQDNIEY
;
A
#
# COMPACT_ATOMS: atom_id res chain seq x y z
N MET A 1 2.25 11.85 10.31
CA MET A 1 2.02 10.48 9.81
C MET A 1 2.76 10.35 8.50
N ALA A 2 3.64 9.36 8.38
CA ALA A 2 4.35 9.03 7.14
C ALA A 2 3.97 7.61 6.72
N GLY A 3 3.38 7.46 5.52
CA GLY A 3 2.89 6.17 5.00
C GLY A 3 3.53 5.80 3.67
N ILE A 4 3.94 4.53 3.50
CA ILE A 4 4.52 4.00 2.24
C ILE A 4 3.48 3.20 1.45
N ALA A 5 3.42 3.37 0.12
CA ALA A 5 2.72 2.47 -0.81
C ALA A 5 3.70 1.87 -1.83
N GLY A 6 3.77 0.54 -1.92
CA GLY A 6 4.71 -0.20 -2.80
C GLY A 6 4.07 -0.80 -4.05
N ALA A 7 4.63 -0.54 -5.24
CA ALA A 7 4.17 -1.09 -6.52
C ALA A 7 5.12 -2.15 -7.13
N ALA A 8 4.61 -2.90 -8.12
CA ALA A 8 5.21 -4.10 -8.73
C ALA A 8 6.61 -3.89 -9.37
N CYS A 9 7.03 -2.65 -9.58
CA CYS A 9 8.39 -2.29 -9.99
C CYS A 9 9.00 -1.45 -8.89
N SER A 10 9.64 -2.07 -7.90
CA SER A 10 10.33 -1.47 -6.74
C SER A 10 10.24 0.06 -6.67
N SER A 11 9.04 0.55 -6.37
CA SER A 11 8.68 1.96 -6.31
C SER A 11 7.83 2.16 -5.08
N ASP A 12 8.30 3.04 -4.22
CA ASP A 12 7.70 3.36 -2.93
C ASP A 12 7.37 4.85 -2.90
N VAL A 13 6.18 5.18 -2.41
CA VAL A 13 5.71 6.56 -2.28
C VAL A 13 5.43 6.88 -0.82
N LEU A 14 5.99 7.98 -0.32
CA LEU A 14 5.81 8.46 1.04
C LEU A 14 4.83 9.64 1.11
N PHE A 15 3.80 9.52 1.97
CA PHE A 15 2.82 10.60 2.23
C PHE A 15 2.90 11.12 3.67
N GLY A 16 2.78 12.44 3.86
CA GLY A 16 2.90 13.14 5.14
C GLY A 16 1.62 13.88 5.59
N SER A 17 1.44 14.03 6.91
CA SER A 17 0.50 15.02 7.50
C SER A 17 1.18 16.39 7.73
N ARG A 18 0.44 17.50 7.65
CA ARG A 18 0.95 18.88 7.82
C ARG A 18 1.34 19.18 9.28
N GLU A 19 2.51 19.78 9.51
CA GLU A 19 2.79 20.57 10.73
C GLU A 19 2.49 22.05 10.45
N VAL A 20 1.65 22.68 11.27
CA VAL A 20 1.37 24.12 11.22
C VAL A 20 2.08 24.78 12.39
N GLY A 21 3.05 25.66 12.09
CA GLY A 21 3.66 26.53 13.08
C GLY A 21 2.64 27.56 13.60
N SER A 22 2.52 27.59 14.94
CA SER A 22 1.88 28.57 15.83
C SER A 22 0.90 29.59 15.22
N ASP A 23 -0.39 29.38 15.47
CA ASP A 23 -1.25 30.37 16.14
C ASP A 23 -2.46 29.66 16.76
N GLY A 24 -2.78 30.05 17.99
CA GLY A 24 -3.61 29.29 18.92
C GLY A 24 -5.06 29.09 18.47
N ALA A 25 -5.42 27.84 18.19
CA ALA A 25 -6.76 27.29 18.36
C ALA A 25 -6.64 25.80 18.73
N SER A 26 -7.46 25.36 19.69
CA SER A 26 -7.28 24.13 20.47
C SER A 26 -7.04 22.86 19.65
N LEU A 27 -5.92 22.21 19.91
CA LEU A 27 -5.58 20.84 19.52
C LEU A 27 -6.61 19.86 20.07
N ALA A 28 -7.40 19.23 19.21
CA ALA A 28 -7.84 17.87 19.47
C ALA A 28 -6.58 16.99 19.46
N GLN A 29 -6.12 16.58 20.66
CA GLN A 29 -5.04 15.61 20.81
C GLN A 29 -5.42 14.31 20.10
N PHE A 30 -4.93 14.11 18.88
CA PHE A 30 -5.12 12.87 18.13
C PHE A 30 -4.28 11.76 18.78
N ARG A 31 -4.97 10.85 19.50
CA ARG A 31 -4.40 9.63 20.08
C ARG A 31 -4.22 8.56 19.00
N GLY A 32 -3.03 8.46 18.41
CA GLY A 32 -2.50 7.27 17.73
C GLY A 32 -3.30 6.67 16.56
N LEU A 33 -2.65 5.84 15.75
CA LEU A 33 -3.33 4.98 14.77
C LEU A 33 -4.08 3.87 15.48
N ARG A 34 -5.36 3.64 15.15
CA ARG A 34 -6.18 2.58 15.76
C ARG A 34 -6.41 1.46 14.75
N PRO A 35 -5.87 0.25 15.02
CA PRO A 35 -6.31 -0.96 14.32
C PRO A 35 -7.80 -1.21 14.60
N VAL A 36 -8.53 -1.74 13.63
CA VAL A 36 -9.87 -2.30 13.87
C VAL A 36 -9.66 -3.65 14.56
N GLU A 37 -9.78 -3.68 15.89
CA GLU A 37 -9.86 -4.94 16.64
C GLU A 37 -11.28 -5.50 16.54
N ASN A 38 -11.37 -6.80 16.25
CA ASN A 38 -12.63 -7.55 16.18
C ASN A 38 -13.49 -7.29 17.43
N MET A 39 -14.69 -6.80 17.20
CA MET A 39 -15.72 -6.59 18.22
C MET A 39 -16.18 -7.97 18.75
N GLN A 40 -15.49 -8.52 19.75
CA GLN A 40 -15.91 -9.72 20.47
C GLN A 40 -16.56 -9.34 21.81
N LEU A 41 -17.83 -9.74 21.93
CA LEU A 41 -18.68 -9.63 23.11
C LEU A 41 -18.06 -10.32 24.33
N ALA A 42 -18.05 -9.66 25.48
CA ALA A 42 -17.57 -10.19 26.74
C ALA A 42 -18.41 -11.40 27.23
N PRO A 43 -17.77 -12.34 27.95
CA PRO A 43 -18.25 -12.61 29.30
C PRO A 43 -17.13 -12.80 30.35
N THR A 44 -17.32 -12.07 31.46
CA THR A 44 -17.07 -12.40 32.88
C THR A 44 -16.15 -13.56 33.28
N GLY A 45 -15.12 -13.26 34.08
CA GLY A 45 -14.91 -13.93 35.38
C GLY A 45 -13.68 -14.84 35.58
N SER A 46 -12.89 -14.47 36.60
CA SER A 46 -12.00 -15.26 37.50
C SER A 46 -10.63 -15.77 37.03
N GLU A 47 -9.60 -15.15 37.63
CA GLU A 47 -8.24 -15.65 37.91
C GLU A 47 -8.26 -16.71 39.06
N PRO A 48 -7.22 -17.55 39.30
CA PRO A 48 -5.97 -17.05 39.92
C PRO A 48 -4.63 -17.79 39.63
N SER A 49 -3.54 -17.01 39.79
CA SER A 49 -2.24 -17.27 40.45
C SER A 49 -1.37 -18.51 40.12
N GLY A 50 -0.09 -18.26 39.82
CA GLY A 50 1.02 -19.20 40.00
C GLY A 50 2.38 -18.63 39.56
N SER A 51 3.23 -18.26 40.51
CA SER A 51 4.62 -17.82 40.31
C SER A 51 5.58 -19.00 40.12
N ILE A 52 6.78 -18.78 39.57
CA ILE A 52 8.09 -19.15 40.16
C ILE A 52 9.28 -18.99 39.17
N SER A 53 10.33 -18.37 39.73
CA SER A 53 11.78 -18.53 39.52
C SER A 53 12.53 -17.89 38.34
N THR A 54 13.44 -17.02 38.76
CA THR A 54 14.59 -16.41 38.09
C THR A 54 15.81 -17.33 38.03
N SER A 55 16.57 -17.29 36.93
CA SER A 55 18.01 -17.54 36.98
C SER A 55 18.76 -16.63 36.00
N ALA A 56 19.49 -15.66 36.56
CA ALA A 56 20.37 -14.75 35.83
C ALA A 56 21.68 -15.46 35.45
N SER A 57 22.15 -15.25 34.21
CA SER A 57 23.50 -15.62 33.78
C SER A 57 24.20 -14.45 33.08
N LYS A 58 25.22 -13.96 33.79
CA LYS A 58 26.35 -13.06 33.48
C LYS A 58 26.43 -12.40 32.09
N SER A 59 26.24 -11.08 32.12
CA SER A 59 26.55 -10.10 31.07
C SER A 59 28.04 -10.11 30.68
N ARG A 60 28.33 -10.29 29.39
CA ARG A 60 29.58 -9.86 28.75
C ARG A 60 29.30 -8.57 27.99
N THR A 61 29.85 -7.47 28.49
CA THR A 61 29.75 -6.14 27.88
C THR A 61 30.51 -6.11 26.56
N ILE A 62 29.78 -6.19 25.44
CA ILE A 62 30.31 -5.83 24.12
C ILE A 62 29.84 -4.40 23.84
N ARG A 63 30.79 -3.45 23.82
CA ARG A 63 30.54 -2.08 23.39
C ARG A 63 30.18 -2.12 21.90
N ALA A 64 28.90 -1.99 21.58
CA ALA A 64 28.47 -1.71 20.22
C ALA A 64 28.98 -0.29 19.87
N MET A 65 29.91 -0.22 18.91
CA MET A 65 30.30 1.04 18.32
C MET A 65 29.06 1.70 17.71
N VAL A 66 28.89 2.99 17.99
CA VAL A 66 27.86 3.83 17.38
C VAL A 66 28.12 3.82 15.87
N SER A 67 27.30 3.05 15.14
CA SER A 67 27.16 3.24 13.70
C SER A 67 26.59 4.64 13.50
N GLN A 68 27.28 5.46 12.72
CA GLN A 68 26.89 6.84 12.43
C GLN A 68 25.42 6.87 12.01
N THR A 69 24.58 7.51 12.83
CA THR A 69 23.27 7.97 12.40
C THR A 69 23.51 8.98 11.28
N VAL A 70 23.36 8.53 10.03
CA VAL A 70 23.16 9.45 8.92
C VAL A 70 21.86 10.17 9.24
N SER A 71 21.95 11.43 9.68
CA SER A 71 20.75 12.25 9.86
C SER A 71 20.01 12.29 8.54
N ALA A 72 18.71 11.98 8.55
CA ALA A 72 17.89 12.06 7.34
C ALA A 72 18.08 13.43 6.67
N PRO A 73 18.11 13.50 5.31
CA PRO A 73 18.21 14.76 4.60
C PRO A 73 17.17 15.76 5.10
N LYS A 74 17.51 17.05 5.11
CA LYS A 74 16.54 18.06 5.53
C LYS A 74 15.39 18.11 4.52
N ARG A 75 14.16 17.89 5.01
CA ARG A 75 12.90 18.04 4.26
C ARG A 75 12.87 19.35 3.46
N GLU A 76 12.39 19.27 2.22
CA GLU A 76 12.24 20.43 1.33
C GLU A 76 11.31 21.48 1.95
N LYS A 77 11.75 22.74 1.96
CA LYS A 77 11.04 23.86 2.59
C LYS A 77 10.45 24.83 1.59
N ASP A 78 10.94 24.84 0.35
CA ASP A 78 10.44 25.71 -0.72
C ASP A 78 9.02 25.30 -1.14
N PRO A 79 7.99 26.15 -0.90
CA PRO A 79 6.62 25.84 -1.29
C PRO A 79 6.42 25.57 -2.79
N LYS A 80 7.35 26.04 -3.65
CA LYS A 80 7.29 25.77 -5.10
C LYS A 80 7.68 24.35 -5.45
N LYS A 81 8.46 23.69 -4.60
CA LYS A 81 8.99 22.34 -4.80
C LYS A 81 8.25 21.29 -3.99
N ARG A 82 7.50 21.70 -2.96
CA ARG A 82 6.63 20.83 -2.17
C ARG A 82 5.42 20.44 -3.00
N VAL A 83 5.11 19.15 -3.02
CA VAL A 83 4.01 18.59 -3.81
C VAL A 83 2.90 18.13 -2.89
N VAL A 84 1.69 18.58 -3.18
CA VAL A 84 0.47 18.24 -2.45
C VAL A 84 -0.51 17.51 -3.34
N ILE A 85 -1.34 16.68 -2.71
CA ILE A 85 -2.47 16.02 -3.34
C ILE A 85 -3.69 16.90 -3.13
N THR A 86 -4.33 17.37 -4.20
CA THR A 86 -5.52 18.25 -4.14
C THR A 86 -6.78 17.59 -4.70
N GLY A 87 -6.64 16.38 -5.24
CA GLY A 87 -7.74 15.58 -5.74
C GLY A 87 -7.35 14.11 -5.84
N MET A 88 -8.34 13.24 -5.78
CA MET A 88 -8.18 11.80 -5.97
C MET A 88 -9.40 11.29 -6.75
N GLY A 89 -9.22 10.22 -7.51
CA GLY A 89 -10.29 9.51 -8.20
C GLY A 89 -9.93 8.04 -8.36
N LEU A 90 -10.92 7.16 -8.31
CA LEU A 90 -10.69 5.74 -8.50
C LEU A 90 -11.87 5.04 -9.17
N VAL A 91 -11.59 3.87 -9.74
CA VAL A 91 -12.56 2.83 -10.07
C VAL A 91 -11.99 1.53 -9.54
N SER A 92 -12.75 0.82 -8.71
CA SER A 92 -12.32 -0.41 -8.06
C SER A 92 -13.41 -1.48 -8.11
N VAL A 93 -13.10 -2.65 -7.55
CA VAL A 93 -14.07 -3.74 -7.32
C VAL A 93 -15.26 -3.33 -6.43
N PHE A 94 -15.11 -2.26 -5.63
CA PHE A 94 -16.18 -1.69 -4.79
C PHE A 94 -16.87 -0.48 -5.42
N GLY A 95 -16.62 -0.21 -6.70
CA GLY A 95 -17.16 0.94 -7.43
C GLY A 95 -16.18 2.12 -7.49
N SER A 96 -16.71 3.31 -7.82
CA SER A 96 -15.93 4.53 -8.07
C SER A 96 -15.96 5.55 -6.93
N GLY A 97 -16.70 5.28 -5.86
CA GLY A 97 -16.74 6.14 -4.68
C GLY A 97 -15.51 5.93 -3.80
N ILE A 98 -14.73 6.99 -3.55
CA ILE A 98 -13.49 6.90 -2.77
C ILE A 98 -13.78 6.52 -1.31
N ASP A 99 -14.80 7.13 -0.71
CA ASP A 99 -15.18 6.83 0.67
C ASP A 99 -15.76 5.41 0.76
N THR A 100 -16.66 5.03 -0.16
CA THR A 100 -17.18 3.66 -0.24
C THR A 100 -16.07 2.62 -0.39
N PHE A 101 -15.09 2.88 -1.27
CA PHE A 101 -13.93 2.01 -1.42
C PHE A 101 -13.18 1.83 -0.09
N TYR A 102 -12.91 2.92 0.62
CA TYR A 102 -12.15 2.85 1.86
C TYR A 102 -12.96 2.24 3.00
N ASP A 103 -14.25 2.53 3.11
CA ASP A 103 -15.13 1.94 4.12
C ASP A 103 -15.22 0.42 3.94
N LYS A 104 -15.31 -0.05 2.69
CA LYS A 104 -15.28 -1.48 2.35
C LYS A 104 -13.96 -2.15 2.71
N LEU A 105 -12.84 -1.44 2.54
CA LEU A 105 -11.54 -1.92 3.02
C LEU A 105 -11.54 -2.02 4.55
N LEU A 106 -12.04 -1.01 5.27
CA LEU A 106 -12.11 -1.02 6.74
C LEU A 106 -12.99 -2.17 7.27
N GLU A 107 -14.08 -2.49 6.56
CA GLU A 107 -14.97 -3.62 6.86
C GLU A 107 -14.30 -4.99 6.59
N GLY A 108 -13.17 -5.03 5.88
CA GLY A 108 -12.53 -6.28 5.46
C GLY A 108 -13.33 -7.03 4.40
N GLU A 109 -14.13 -6.33 3.59
CA GLU A 109 -14.92 -6.96 2.55
C GLU A 109 -14.03 -7.49 1.43
N SER A 110 -14.27 -8.72 0.95
CA SER A 110 -13.56 -9.26 -0.21
C SER A 110 -14.33 -8.94 -1.49
N GLY A 111 -13.67 -8.24 -2.42
CA GLY A 111 -14.16 -8.00 -3.78
C GLY A 111 -13.86 -9.15 -4.74
N ILE A 112 -13.21 -10.22 -4.28
CA ILE A 112 -12.85 -11.38 -5.09
C ILE A 112 -14.06 -12.28 -5.28
N SER A 113 -14.32 -12.67 -6.53
CA SER A 113 -15.48 -13.48 -6.92
C SER A 113 -15.18 -14.27 -8.19
N LEU A 114 -16.06 -15.22 -8.54
CA LEU A 114 -15.94 -15.94 -9.81
C LEU A 114 -16.01 -14.96 -10.99
N ILE A 115 -15.26 -15.28 -12.05
CA ILE A 115 -15.27 -14.53 -13.31
C ILE A 115 -16.61 -14.76 -13.99
N ASP A 116 -17.32 -13.67 -14.26
CA ASP A 116 -18.64 -13.63 -14.90
C ASP A 116 -18.61 -12.86 -16.25
N ARG A 117 -17.49 -12.20 -16.57
CA ARG A 117 -17.31 -11.43 -17.82
C ARG A 117 -17.13 -12.30 -19.07
N PHE A 118 -16.62 -13.52 -18.90
CA PHE A 118 -16.45 -14.52 -19.97
C PHE A 118 -16.55 -15.93 -19.40
N ASP A 119 -16.70 -16.94 -20.27
CA ASP A 119 -16.70 -18.34 -19.86
C ASP A 119 -15.29 -18.78 -19.43
N ALA A 120 -15.07 -18.81 -18.12
CA ALA A 120 -13.82 -19.24 -17.51
C ALA A 120 -13.76 -20.75 -17.22
N SER A 121 -14.77 -21.55 -17.60
CA SER A 121 -14.87 -22.97 -17.21
C SER A 121 -13.67 -23.83 -17.65
N SER A 122 -13.05 -23.49 -18.78
CA SER A 122 -11.86 -24.16 -19.33
C SER A 122 -10.54 -23.73 -18.66
N PHE A 123 -10.56 -22.68 -17.83
CA PHE A 123 -9.38 -22.17 -17.15
C PHE A 123 -9.18 -22.85 -15.80
N SER A 124 -7.92 -23.06 -15.42
CA SER A 124 -7.57 -23.57 -14.09
C SER A 124 -7.81 -22.55 -12.97
N VAL A 125 -7.94 -21.26 -13.32
CA VAL A 125 -8.29 -20.16 -12.39
C VAL A 125 -9.52 -19.46 -12.94
N ARG A 126 -10.55 -19.34 -12.10
CA ARG A 126 -11.91 -18.91 -12.49
C ARG A 126 -12.45 -17.76 -11.66
N PHE A 127 -11.59 -17.03 -10.97
CA PHE A 127 -11.95 -15.95 -10.09
C PHE A 127 -10.98 -14.76 -10.21
N ALA A 128 -11.49 -13.56 -9.92
CA ALA A 128 -10.74 -12.31 -9.96
C ALA A 128 -11.47 -11.22 -9.14
N GLY A 129 -10.76 -10.12 -8.86
CA GLY A 129 -11.36 -8.86 -8.43
C GLY A 129 -11.82 -8.05 -9.63
N GLN A 130 -13.10 -8.15 -10.00
CA GLN A 130 -13.64 -7.50 -11.19
C GLN A 130 -14.33 -6.18 -10.86
N ILE A 131 -14.12 -5.15 -11.69
CA ILE A 131 -14.95 -3.95 -11.66
C ILE A 131 -16.33 -4.32 -12.20
N ARG A 132 -17.38 -4.00 -11.43
CA ARG A 132 -18.78 -4.15 -11.83
C ARG A 132 -19.41 -2.80 -12.07
N ASP A 133 -20.40 -2.79 -12.97
CA ASP A 133 -21.31 -1.66 -13.19
C ASP A 133 -20.63 -0.32 -13.55
N PHE A 134 -19.43 -0.36 -14.15
CA PHE A 134 -18.76 0.82 -14.68
C PHE A 134 -19.28 1.17 -16.08
N SER A 135 -19.68 2.43 -16.29
CA SER A 135 -20.03 2.96 -17.61
C SER A 135 -19.13 4.13 -17.97
N SER A 136 -18.52 4.07 -19.16
CA SER A 136 -17.76 5.18 -19.74
C SER A 136 -18.65 6.29 -20.32
N LYS A 137 -19.97 6.09 -20.34
CA LYS A 137 -20.94 7.02 -20.93
C LYS A 137 -20.91 8.36 -20.19
N GLY A 138 -20.50 9.42 -20.89
CA GLY A 138 -20.38 10.77 -20.34
C GLY A 138 -18.96 11.19 -19.95
N TYR A 139 -17.98 10.28 -19.99
CA TYR A 139 -16.58 10.56 -19.65
C TYR A 139 -15.63 10.62 -20.86
N ILE A 140 -15.91 9.86 -21.92
CA ILE A 140 -15.04 9.75 -23.10
C ILE A 140 -15.86 10.02 -24.37
N ASP A 141 -15.47 11.02 -25.17
CA ASP A 141 -15.85 11.10 -26.58
C ASP A 141 -15.02 10.07 -27.34
N GLY A 142 -15.65 9.19 -28.12
CA GLY A 142 -15.11 7.90 -28.60
C GLY A 142 -13.89 7.96 -29.55
N LYS A 143 -13.21 9.11 -29.65
CA LYS A 143 -12.14 9.37 -30.62
C LYS A 143 -10.73 9.59 -30.05
N ASN A 144 -10.54 9.78 -28.74
CA ASN A 144 -9.21 10.11 -28.19
C ASN A 144 -8.82 9.23 -27.02
N ASP A 145 -7.98 8.22 -27.29
CA ASP A 145 -7.25 7.50 -26.25
C ASP A 145 -5.84 7.17 -26.74
N ARG A 146 -4.84 7.99 -26.30
CA ARG A 146 -3.44 7.60 -26.02
C ARG A 146 -2.49 8.81 -25.92
N ARG A 147 -1.76 8.85 -24.80
CA ARG A 147 -0.34 9.27 -24.57
C ARG A 147 -0.20 10.20 -23.36
N LEU A 148 0.54 9.79 -22.34
CA LEU A 148 1.17 10.67 -21.35
C LEU A 148 2.55 10.11 -20.94
N GLY A 149 3.48 11.01 -20.65
CA GLY A 149 4.85 10.74 -20.18
C GLY A 149 5.30 11.78 -19.14
N ASP A 150 6.41 11.52 -18.44
CA ASP A 150 6.89 12.19 -17.21
C ASP A 150 7.57 13.57 -17.40
N CYS A 151 7.21 14.59 -16.59
CA CYS A 151 7.86 15.93 -16.52
C CYS A 151 8.10 16.50 -15.09
N TRP A 152 8.08 15.64 -14.07
CA TRP A 152 7.77 15.91 -12.65
C TRP A 152 8.56 16.94 -11.79
N ARG A 153 9.89 17.12 -11.89
CA ARG A 153 10.67 17.83 -10.82
C ARG A 153 11.38 19.12 -11.23
N ARG A 154 11.18 19.59 -12.45
CA ARG A 154 11.91 20.75 -13.01
C ARG A 154 11.11 22.06 -12.96
N GLY A 155 9.95 22.06 -12.31
CA GLY A 155 9.01 23.20 -12.35
C GLY A 155 8.32 23.35 -13.70
N GLU A 156 8.18 22.25 -14.45
CA GLU A 156 7.62 22.24 -15.80
C GLU A 156 6.08 22.13 -15.82
N ALA A 157 5.45 21.82 -14.69
CA ALA A 157 3.99 21.75 -14.55
C ALA A 157 3.54 22.16 -13.13
N ASP A 158 2.51 22.98 -13.05
CA ASP A 158 1.88 23.40 -11.78
C ASP A 158 0.91 22.33 -11.23
N ILE A 159 0.27 21.57 -12.13
CA ILE A 159 -0.69 20.50 -11.82
C ILE A 159 -0.35 19.27 -12.67
N MET A 160 -0.42 18.09 -12.07
CA MET A 160 -0.29 16.80 -12.74
C MET A 160 -1.46 15.89 -12.38
N VAL A 161 -1.87 15.09 -13.36
CA VAL A 161 -2.81 13.97 -13.19
C VAL A 161 -1.98 12.70 -13.31
N ALA A 162 -1.74 12.03 -12.18
CA ALA A 162 -0.86 10.87 -12.11
C ALA A 162 -1.59 9.67 -11.52
N GLY A 163 -1.34 8.47 -12.03
CA GLY A 163 -2.09 7.28 -11.61
C GLY A 163 -1.77 6.05 -12.41
N GLY A 164 -2.64 5.06 -12.32
CA GLY A 164 -2.55 3.79 -13.03
C GLY A 164 -3.93 3.24 -13.32
N THR A 165 -4.03 2.41 -14.35
CA THR A 165 -5.25 1.70 -14.73
C THR A 165 -4.91 0.32 -15.25
N GLU A 166 -5.78 -0.64 -15.00
CA GLU A 166 -5.65 -2.01 -15.49
C GLU A 166 -7.03 -2.65 -15.67
N ALA A 167 -7.19 -3.38 -16.77
CA ALA A 167 -8.39 -4.16 -17.09
C ALA A 167 -7.99 -5.52 -17.68
N SER A 168 -7.16 -6.25 -16.94
CA SER A 168 -6.48 -7.48 -17.41
C SER A 168 -7.31 -8.75 -17.24
N VAL A 169 -8.53 -8.70 -16.70
CA VAL A 169 -9.42 -9.87 -16.54
C VAL A 169 -10.13 -10.12 -17.87
N ILE A 170 -9.32 -10.63 -18.80
CA ILE A 170 -9.68 -11.08 -20.14
C ILE A 170 -9.05 -12.46 -20.40
N PRO A 171 -9.58 -13.27 -21.34
CA PRO A 171 -9.10 -14.64 -21.56
C PRO A 171 -7.58 -14.75 -21.76
N THR A 172 -6.98 -13.84 -22.53
CA THR A 172 -5.53 -13.83 -22.78
C THR A 172 -4.72 -13.41 -21.56
N GLY A 173 -5.20 -12.45 -20.77
CA GLY A 173 -4.54 -12.00 -19.54
C GLY A 173 -4.53 -13.10 -18.49
N VAL A 174 -5.71 -13.66 -18.20
CA VAL A 174 -5.85 -14.78 -17.25
C VAL A 174 -5.06 -16.00 -17.72
N GLY A 175 -5.18 -16.39 -19.00
CA GLY A 175 -4.44 -17.51 -19.58
C GLY A 175 -2.92 -17.33 -19.52
N GLY A 176 -2.43 -16.12 -19.77
CA GLY A 176 -1.00 -15.81 -19.69
C GLY A 176 -0.43 -15.99 -18.28
N PHE A 177 -1.09 -15.43 -17.26
CA PHE A 177 -0.62 -15.58 -15.88
C PHE A 177 -0.82 -16.99 -15.31
N ILE A 178 -1.80 -17.76 -15.80
CA ILE A 178 -1.90 -19.21 -15.54
C ILE A 178 -0.69 -19.94 -16.11
N ALA A 179 -0.29 -19.65 -17.35
CA ALA A 179 0.87 -20.27 -17.97
C ALA A 179 2.17 -19.98 -17.19
N CYS A 180 2.28 -18.79 -16.60
CA CYS A 180 3.37 -18.41 -15.70
C CYS A 180 3.29 -19.02 -14.30
N ARG A 181 2.20 -19.74 -13.96
CA ARG A 181 1.93 -20.29 -12.61
C ARG A 181 1.94 -19.21 -11.51
N ALA A 182 1.51 -18.00 -11.84
CA ALA A 182 1.56 -16.87 -10.91
C ALA A 182 0.25 -16.67 -10.11
N LEU A 183 -0.86 -17.23 -10.61
CA LEU A 183 -2.18 -17.09 -10.00
C LEU A 183 -2.48 -18.19 -8.99
N SER A 184 -3.17 -17.83 -7.90
CA SER A 184 -3.78 -18.78 -6.98
C SER A 184 -4.76 -19.70 -7.70
N GLN A 185 -4.82 -20.97 -7.32
CA GLN A 185 -5.72 -21.98 -7.93
C GLN A 185 -6.95 -22.29 -7.05
N ARG A 186 -7.19 -21.50 -6.00
CA ARG A 186 -8.22 -21.75 -4.97
C ARG A 186 -9.64 -21.41 -5.43
N ASN A 187 -10.12 -22.10 -6.46
CA ASN A 187 -11.45 -21.88 -7.03
C ASN A 187 -12.61 -22.20 -6.08
N GLU A 188 -12.41 -23.11 -5.13
CA GLU A 188 -13.43 -23.54 -4.17
C GLU A 188 -13.75 -22.45 -3.13
N ASP A 189 -12.79 -21.55 -2.86
CA ASP A 189 -12.99 -20.43 -1.95
C ASP A 189 -12.25 -19.17 -2.46
N PRO A 190 -12.79 -18.50 -3.49
CA PRO A 190 -12.17 -17.32 -4.10
C PRO A 190 -11.94 -16.17 -3.12
N LYS A 191 -12.88 -15.98 -2.18
CA LYS A 191 -12.81 -14.88 -1.21
C LYS A 191 -11.61 -15.02 -0.28
N LYS A 192 -11.18 -16.26 -0.02
CA LYS A 192 -9.97 -16.57 0.75
C LYS A 192 -8.72 -16.79 -0.09
N ALA A 193 -8.76 -16.64 -1.41
CA ALA A 193 -7.62 -16.95 -2.27
C ALA A 193 -6.47 -15.96 -2.09
N SER A 194 -6.75 -14.65 -1.98
CA SER A 194 -5.70 -13.67 -1.67
C SER A 194 -5.47 -13.60 -0.17
N ARG A 195 -4.33 -14.12 0.28
CA ARG A 195 -3.95 -14.29 1.68
C ARG A 195 -2.48 -13.91 1.91
N PRO A 196 -2.14 -12.62 1.84
CA PRO A 196 -0.75 -12.19 1.98
C PRO A 196 -0.16 -12.62 3.33
N TRP A 197 1.09 -13.11 3.29
CA TRP A 197 1.86 -13.62 4.43
C TRP A 197 1.26 -14.83 5.18
N ASP A 198 0.19 -15.43 4.66
CA ASP A 198 -0.35 -16.69 5.16
C ASP A 198 0.47 -17.88 4.64
N LYS A 199 0.72 -18.88 5.49
CA LYS A 199 1.52 -20.08 5.13
C LYS A 199 0.96 -20.85 3.93
N ASP A 200 -0.36 -20.80 3.72
CA ASP A 200 -1.05 -21.55 2.68
C ASP A 200 -1.28 -20.72 1.41
N ARG A 201 -0.60 -19.57 1.24
CA ARG A 201 -0.64 -18.76 0.02
C ARG A 201 -0.01 -19.47 -1.16
N ASP A 202 -0.64 -19.39 -2.33
CA ASP A 202 -0.26 -20.17 -3.52
C ASP A 202 -0.12 -19.34 -4.80
N GLY A 203 -0.21 -18.02 -4.71
CA GLY A 203 -0.14 -17.12 -5.86
C GLY A 203 -1.01 -15.89 -5.67
N PHE A 204 -0.85 -14.90 -6.54
CA PHE A 204 -1.68 -13.70 -6.44
C PHE A 204 -3.07 -13.93 -7.04
N VAL A 205 -4.03 -13.09 -6.66
CA VAL A 205 -5.36 -13.04 -7.29
C VAL A 205 -5.40 -11.84 -8.21
N MET A 206 -5.75 -12.05 -9.49
CA MET A 206 -5.82 -10.95 -10.45
C MET A 206 -6.95 -9.99 -10.08
N GLY A 207 -6.69 -8.69 -10.16
CA GLY A 207 -7.66 -7.63 -9.95
C GLY A 207 -7.64 -6.60 -11.08
N GLU A 208 -8.63 -5.72 -11.09
CA GLU A 208 -8.74 -4.60 -12.01
C GLU A 208 -9.05 -3.31 -11.26
N GLY A 209 -8.77 -2.19 -11.89
CA GLY A 209 -9.12 -0.89 -11.34
C GLY A 209 -8.37 0.25 -12.00
N SER A 210 -8.63 1.43 -11.49
CA SER A 210 -7.84 2.62 -11.76
C SER A 210 -7.79 3.49 -10.52
N GLY A 211 -6.66 4.14 -10.30
CA GLY A 211 -6.51 5.21 -9.33
C GLY A 211 -5.80 6.38 -9.97
N VAL A 212 -6.19 7.59 -9.61
CA VAL A 212 -5.61 8.84 -10.10
C VAL A 212 -5.52 9.83 -8.93
N LEU A 213 -4.40 10.53 -8.85
CA LEU A 213 -4.12 11.62 -7.93
C LEU A 213 -3.92 12.90 -8.74
N ILE A 214 -4.48 14.00 -8.23
CA ILE A 214 -4.16 15.34 -8.69
C ILE A 214 -3.05 15.86 -7.80
N MET A 215 -1.86 15.95 -8.37
CA MET A 215 -0.66 16.44 -7.70
C MET A 215 -0.42 17.90 -8.11
N GLU A 216 -0.02 18.74 -7.17
CA GLU A 216 0.08 20.17 -7.39
C GLU A 216 1.21 20.75 -6.54
N SER A 217 1.86 21.82 -7.01
CA SER A 217 2.80 22.55 -6.15
C SER A 217 2.07 23.22 -4.99
N LEU A 218 2.67 23.23 -3.80
CA LEU A 218 2.04 23.81 -2.61
C LEU A 218 1.72 25.30 -2.80
N GLU A 219 2.62 26.07 -3.43
CA GLU A 219 2.37 27.48 -3.77
C GLU A 219 1.14 27.65 -4.66
N HIS A 220 1.03 26.87 -5.74
CA HIS A 220 -0.09 26.96 -6.67
C HIS A 220 -1.42 26.56 -6.00
N ALA A 221 -1.40 25.45 -5.23
CA ALA A 221 -2.55 24.99 -4.46
C ALA A 221 -3.04 26.05 -3.46
N MET A 222 -2.11 26.67 -2.72
CA MET A 222 -2.44 27.74 -1.78
C MET A 222 -3.01 28.98 -2.49
N LYS A 223 -2.44 29.38 -3.63
CA LYS A 223 -2.87 30.56 -4.39
C LYS A 223 -4.33 30.46 -4.84
N ARG A 224 -4.79 29.28 -5.22
CA ARG A 224 -6.19 29.04 -5.64
C ARG A 224 -7.11 28.59 -4.50
N GLY A 225 -6.62 28.51 -3.26
CA GLY A 225 -7.39 28.03 -2.11
C GLY A 225 -7.82 26.55 -2.22
N ALA A 226 -6.99 25.71 -2.82
CA ALA A 226 -7.27 24.28 -2.98
C ALA A 226 -7.36 23.57 -1.63
N ASN A 227 -8.24 22.57 -1.52
CA ASN A 227 -8.21 21.63 -0.41
C ASN A 227 -6.98 20.73 -0.55
N ILE A 228 -6.08 20.75 0.43
CA ILE A 228 -4.89 19.91 0.47
C ILE A 228 -5.24 18.64 1.25
N ILE A 229 -5.23 17.50 0.54
CA ILE A 229 -5.62 16.19 1.07
C ILE A 229 -4.43 15.56 1.81
N ALA A 230 -3.26 15.55 1.18
CA ALA A 230 -2.02 15.01 1.73
C ALA A 230 -0.81 15.68 1.09
N GLU A 231 0.38 15.49 1.65
CA GLU A 231 1.63 15.90 1.04
C GLU A 231 2.40 14.69 0.54
N TYR A 232 2.88 14.73 -0.71
CA TYR A 232 3.84 13.76 -1.23
C TYR A 232 5.24 14.20 -0.78
N LEU A 233 5.90 13.38 0.02
CA LEU A 233 7.20 13.72 0.59
C LEU A 233 8.35 13.26 -0.30
N GLY A 234 8.25 12.07 -0.89
CA GLY A 234 9.31 11.50 -1.70
C GLY A 234 9.02 10.08 -2.15
N GLY A 235 9.89 9.59 -3.03
CA GLY A 235 9.79 8.24 -3.57
C GLY A 235 10.99 7.90 -4.44
N ALA A 236 11.24 6.61 -4.57
CA ALA A 236 12.35 6.08 -5.34
C ALA A 236 11.90 5.00 -6.31
N VAL A 237 12.78 4.69 -7.26
CA VAL A 237 12.66 3.55 -8.15
C VAL A 237 13.99 2.82 -8.16
N THR A 238 13.93 1.49 -8.04
CA THR A 238 15.11 0.63 -8.16
C THR A 238 14.90 -0.45 -9.21
N CYS A 239 15.89 -1.33 -9.41
CA CYS A 239 15.77 -2.52 -10.24
C CYS A 239 16.59 -3.63 -9.57
N ASP A 240 15.98 -4.80 -9.39
CA ASP A 240 16.62 -5.96 -8.77
C ASP A 240 17.83 -6.47 -9.59
N ALA A 241 17.82 -6.24 -10.90
CA ALA A 241 18.81 -6.77 -11.86
C ALA A 241 19.11 -8.26 -11.62
N HIS A 242 18.06 -9.05 -11.37
CA HIS A 242 18.16 -10.42 -10.90
C HIS A 242 17.47 -11.42 -11.83
N HIS A 243 16.14 -11.45 -11.82
CA HIS A 243 15.32 -12.33 -12.64
C HIS A 243 14.11 -11.55 -13.18
N MET A 244 13.49 -12.03 -14.26
CA MET A 244 12.43 -11.28 -14.94
C MET A 244 11.11 -11.20 -14.17
N THR A 245 10.82 -12.19 -13.32
CA THR A 245 9.58 -12.28 -12.52
C THR A 245 9.89 -12.41 -11.03
N ASP A 246 10.85 -13.28 -10.72
CA ASP A 246 11.18 -13.62 -9.35
C ASP A 246 11.97 -12.50 -8.67
N PRO A 247 11.50 -12.01 -7.50
CA PRO A 247 12.22 -11.01 -6.74
C PRO A 247 13.45 -11.66 -6.09
N ARG A 248 14.42 -10.83 -5.72
CA ARG A 248 15.51 -11.29 -4.85
C ARG A 248 14.95 -11.71 -3.50
N SER A 249 15.19 -12.96 -3.08
CA SER A 249 14.72 -13.50 -1.80
C SER A 249 15.28 -12.76 -0.57
N ASP A 250 16.45 -12.13 -0.70
CA ASP A 250 17.03 -11.29 0.34
C ASP A 250 16.28 -9.94 0.51
N GLY A 251 15.38 -9.57 -0.40
CA GLY A 251 14.67 -8.29 -0.36
C GLY A 251 15.57 -7.08 -0.59
N LEU A 252 16.76 -7.24 -1.19
CA LEU A 252 17.73 -6.14 -1.32
C LEU A 252 17.17 -4.97 -2.14
N GLY A 253 16.58 -5.22 -3.31
CA GLY A 253 16.04 -4.14 -4.15
C GLY A 253 14.90 -3.41 -3.46
N VAL A 254 13.95 -4.14 -2.85
CA VAL A 254 12.87 -3.55 -2.06
C VAL A 254 13.42 -2.70 -0.90
N SER A 255 14.35 -3.22 -0.10
CA SER A 255 14.94 -2.45 1.01
C SER A 255 15.72 -1.21 0.53
N THR A 256 16.39 -1.30 -0.62
CA THR A 256 17.07 -0.16 -1.24
C THR A 256 16.07 0.90 -1.70
N CYS A 257 14.93 0.49 -2.26
CA CYS A 257 13.88 1.41 -2.67
C CYS A 257 13.28 2.15 -1.47
N ILE A 258 12.95 1.43 -0.40
CA ILE A 258 12.45 2.03 0.84
C ILE A 258 13.48 3.03 1.39
N ALA A 259 14.75 2.62 1.51
CA ALA A 259 15.81 3.49 2.02
C ALA A 259 15.98 4.78 1.18
N LYS A 260 15.98 4.66 -0.15
CA LYS A 260 16.07 5.81 -1.06
C LYS A 260 14.83 6.69 -1.03
N SER A 261 13.66 6.11 -0.81
CA SER A 261 12.42 6.88 -0.68
C SER A 261 12.43 7.70 0.59
N LEU A 262 12.89 7.12 1.71
CA LEU A 262 13.09 7.83 2.98
C LEU A 262 14.13 8.95 2.85
N GLU A 263 15.21 8.70 2.11
CA GLU A 263 16.22 9.70 1.78
C GLU A 263 15.64 10.85 0.93
N ASP A 264 14.93 10.54 -0.16
CA ASP A 264 14.26 11.54 -1.04
C ASP A 264 13.24 12.36 -0.25
N ALA A 265 12.52 11.73 0.68
CA ALA A 265 11.54 12.38 1.54
C ALA A 265 12.16 13.22 2.67
N GLY A 266 13.43 12.99 3.03
CA GLY A 266 14.05 13.57 4.21
C GLY A 266 13.38 13.12 5.52
N VAL A 267 12.93 11.86 5.57
CA VAL A 267 12.20 11.25 6.69
C VAL A 267 13.03 10.11 7.27
N SER A 268 13.20 10.06 8.61
CA SER A 268 13.89 8.95 9.24
C SER A 268 12.99 7.70 9.31
N PRO A 269 13.55 6.48 9.31
CA PRO A 269 12.74 5.25 9.44
C PRO A 269 11.82 5.23 10.68
N GLU A 270 12.23 5.89 11.76
CA GLU A 270 11.49 6.00 13.02
C GLU A 270 10.26 6.91 12.93
N GLU A 271 10.19 7.78 11.93
CA GLU A 271 9.04 8.66 11.68
C GLU A 271 7.91 7.96 10.90
N VAL A 272 8.20 6.80 10.29
CA VAL A 272 7.21 6.00 9.55
C VAL A 272 6.44 5.11 10.51
N ASN A 273 5.11 5.24 10.47
CA ASN A 273 4.22 4.51 11.37
C ASN A 273 3.26 3.56 10.64
N TYR A 274 3.23 3.61 9.31
CA TYR A 274 2.37 2.76 8.49
C TYR A 274 3.00 2.43 7.14
N ALA A 275 2.87 1.18 6.71
CA ALA A 275 3.21 0.72 5.37
C ALA A 275 2.02 -0.03 4.76
N ASN A 276 1.48 0.47 3.66
CA ASN A 276 0.62 -0.31 2.80
C ASN A 276 1.51 -1.12 1.85
N ALA A 277 1.72 -2.38 2.22
CA ALA A 277 2.65 -3.26 1.57
C ALA A 277 2.17 -3.71 0.18
N HIS A 278 3.11 -4.17 -0.64
CA HIS A 278 2.85 -4.77 -1.93
C HIS A 278 2.11 -6.10 -1.78
N ALA A 279 2.47 -6.97 -0.84
CA ALA A 279 1.63 -8.03 -0.29
C ALA A 279 0.82 -8.81 -1.35
N THR A 280 1.49 -9.46 -2.31
CA THR A 280 0.82 -10.07 -3.47
C THR A 280 0.21 -11.42 -3.18
N SER A 281 0.46 -12.01 -2.00
CA SER A 281 0.11 -13.40 -1.69
C SER A 281 0.94 -14.42 -2.48
N THR A 282 2.13 -14.01 -2.93
CA THR A 282 3.10 -14.91 -3.56
C THR A 282 4.14 -15.37 -2.54
N LEU A 283 4.66 -16.59 -2.71
CA LEU A 283 5.65 -17.13 -1.78
C LEU A 283 6.93 -16.27 -1.73
N ALA A 284 7.48 -15.96 -2.90
CA ALA A 284 8.72 -15.21 -3.02
C ALA A 284 8.56 -13.71 -2.71
N GLY A 285 7.49 -13.08 -3.22
CA GLY A 285 7.25 -11.64 -3.06
C GLY A 285 7.02 -11.25 -1.61
N ASP A 286 6.10 -11.94 -0.94
CA ASP A 286 5.76 -11.64 0.46
C ASP A 286 6.96 -11.85 1.39
N LEU A 287 7.77 -12.89 1.17
CA LEU A 287 8.99 -13.13 1.94
C LEU A 287 10.05 -12.04 1.70
N ALA A 288 10.30 -11.68 0.44
CA ALA A 288 11.26 -10.63 0.08
C ALA A 288 10.89 -9.29 0.72
N GLU A 289 9.59 -8.96 0.72
CA GLU A 289 9.06 -7.74 1.33
C GLU A 289 9.23 -7.73 2.86
N VAL A 290 8.89 -8.82 3.55
CA VAL A 290 9.09 -8.93 5.00
C VAL A 290 10.57 -8.80 5.37
N ASN A 291 11.46 -9.43 4.58
CA ASN A 291 12.91 -9.30 4.77
C ASN A 291 13.38 -7.86 4.58
N ALA A 292 12.83 -7.15 3.60
CA ALA A 292 13.15 -5.75 3.36
C ALA A 292 12.71 -4.83 4.50
N ILE A 293 11.49 -5.00 5.00
CA ILE A 293 10.96 -4.24 6.14
C ILE A 293 11.80 -4.47 7.40
N LYS A 294 12.15 -5.72 7.71
CA LYS A 294 13.01 -6.06 8.86
C LYS A 294 14.42 -5.48 8.76
N LYS A 295 14.93 -5.21 7.54
CA LYS A 295 16.23 -4.56 7.32
C LYS A 295 16.20 -3.07 7.58
N ILE A 296 15.12 -2.39 7.20
CA ILE A 296 15.00 -0.93 7.32
C ILE A 296 14.52 -0.52 8.71
N PHE A 297 13.45 -1.15 9.19
CA PHE A 297 12.79 -0.78 10.45
C PHE A 297 13.31 -1.65 11.59
N LYS A 298 14.30 -1.16 12.33
CA LYS A 298 14.93 -1.90 13.45
C LYS A 298 13.96 -2.19 14.59
N ASN A 299 12.99 -1.30 14.82
CA ASN A 299 11.91 -1.51 15.79
C ASN A 299 10.58 -1.74 15.06
N THR A 300 10.31 -2.99 14.67
CA THR A 300 9.09 -3.34 13.91
C THR A 300 7.80 -3.23 14.73
N SER A 301 7.88 -3.03 16.06
CA SER A 301 6.68 -2.91 16.90
C SER A 301 5.91 -1.60 16.72
N GLU A 302 6.58 -0.57 16.21
CA GLU A 302 6.03 0.79 16.06
C GLU A 302 5.42 1.05 14.68
N ILE A 303 5.80 0.26 13.66
CA ILE A 303 5.24 0.35 12.31
C ILE A 303 4.08 -0.63 12.14
N LYS A 304 2.96 -0.15 11.60
CA LYS A 304 1.84 -1.00 11.19
C LYS A 304 1.97 -1.33 9.70
N MET A 305 1.61 -2.55 9.33
CA MET A 305 1.69 -3.02 7.95
C MET A 305 0.43 -3.80 7.58
N ASN A 306 -0.11 -3.55 6.40
CA ASN A 306 -1.24 -4.31 5.86
C ASN A 306 -1.13 -4.44 4.33
N GLY A 307 -1.98 -5.29 3.74
CA GLY A 307 -2.03 -5.51 2.29
C GLY A 307 -3.46 -5.42 1.76
N THR A 308 -3.79 -4.32 1.09
CA THR A 308 -5.09 -4.11 0.40
C THR A 308 -5.45 -5.22 -0.57
N LYS A 309 -4.45 -5.81 -1.23
CA LYS A 309 -4.64 -6.86 -2.25
C LYS A 309 -5.36 -8.09 -1.71
N SER A 310 -5.32 -8.33 -0.39
CA SER A 310 -6.13 -9.37 0.28
C SER A 310 -7.64 -9.23 0.01
N MET A 311 -8.12 -8.00 -0.19
CA MET A 311 -9.53 -7.67 -0.43
C MET A 311 -9.84 -7.44 -1.92
N ILE A 312 -8.96 -6.72 -2.62
CA ILE A 312 -9.26 -6.22 -3.98
C ILE A 312 -8.54 -6.98 -5.10
N GLY A 313 -7.67 -7.92 -4.75
CA GLY A 313 -6.75 -8.57 -5.68
C GLY A 313 -5.62 -7.63 -6.14
N HIS A 314 -4.79 -8.13 -7.04
CA HIS A 314 -3.67 -7.38 -7.60
C HIS A 314 -4.08 -6.70 -8.91
N GLY A 315 -4.34 -5.39 -8.83
CA GLY A 315 -4.67 -4.54 -9.99
C GLY A 315 -3.50 -4.23 -10.94
N LEU A 316 -2.44 -5.05 -10.99
CA LEU A 316 -1.21 -4.85 -11.77
C LEU A 316 -0.77 -3.37 -11.87
N GLY A 317 -0.88 -2.73 -13.04
CA GLY A 317 -0.51 -1.33 -13.26
C GLY A 317 -1.33 -0.30 -12.48
N ALA A 318 -2.54 -0.65 -12.02
CA ALA A 318 -3.37 0.19 -11.16
C ALA A 318 -3.09 0.05 -9.67
N ALA A 319 -2.38 -1.01 -9.25
CA ALA A 319 -2.22 -1.37 -7.84
C ALA A 319 -1.63 -0.22 -7.02
N GLY A 320 -0.52 0.37 -7.47
CA GLY A 320 0.13 1.46 -6.76
C GLY A 320 -0.76 2.70 -6.59
N ALA A 321 -1.64 2.99 -7.56
CA ALA A 321 -2.53 4.13 -7.49
C ALA A 321 -3.72 3.90 -6.55
N LEU A 322 -4.33 2.71 -6.59
CA LEU A 322 -5.37 2.31 -5.64
C LEU A 322 -4.84 2.30 -4.20
N GLU A 323 -3.62 1.79 -4.03
CA GLU A 323 -2.92 1.69 -2.74
C GLU A 323 -2.48 3.04 -2.21
N ALA A 324 -2.03 3.95 -3.07
CA ALA A 324 -1.76 5.33 -2.69
C ALA A 324 -3.01 6.03 -2.15
N ILE A 325 -4.18 5.82 -2.79
CA ILE A 325 -5.45 6.36 -2.29
C ILE A 325 -5.82 5.74 -0.94
N ALA A 326 -5.66 4.43 -0.77
CA ALA A 326 -5.87 3.77 0.52
C ALA A 326 -4.95 4.33 1.62
N THR A 327 -3.67 4.58 1.32
CA THR A 327 -2.70 5.18 2.24
C THR A 327 -3.06 6.62 2.59
N ILE A 328 -3.48 7.44 1.62
CA ILE A 328 -3.94 8.80 1.88
C ILE A 328 -5.20 8.80 2.75
N LYS A 329 -6.13 7.87 2.51
CA LYS A 329 -7.32 7.72 3.34
C LYS A 329 -6.99 7.25 4.76
N ALA A 330 -5.98 6.39 4.94
CA ALA A 330 -5.45 6.04 6.26
C ALA A 330 -4.91 7.28 7.01
N ILE A 331 -4.20 8.16 6.29
CA ILE A 331 -3.72 9.43 6.85
C ILE A 331 -4.86 10.34 7.29
N ASN A 332 -5.89 10.46 6.47
CA ASN A 332 -7.00 11.37 6.72
C ASN A 332 -7.94 10.88 7.83
N THR A 333 -8.14 9.57 7.92
CA THR A 333 -9.11 8.97 8.85
C THR A 333 -8.47 8.53 10.16
N GLY A 334 -7.17 8.21 10.16
CA GLY A 334 -6.46 7.62 11.30
C GLY A 334 -6.80 6.15 11.57
N TRP A 335 -7.57 5.52 10.67
CA TRP A 335 -7.95 4.11 10.73
C TRP A 335 -7.15 3.32 9.69
N LEU A 336 -6.88 2.05 9.99
CA LEU A 336 -6.16 1.15 9.08
C LEU A 336 -7.06 -0.04 8.75
N HIS A 337 -7.15 -0.40 7.48
CA HIS A 337 -7.83 -1.62 7.05
C HIS A 337 -7.03 -2.88 7.47
N PRO A 338 -7.68 -4.04 7.62
CA PRO A 338 -6.98 -5.28 7.89
C PRO A 338 -6.25 -5.81 6.64
N THR A 339 -5.45 -6.85 6.86
CA THR A 339 -5.15 -7.84 5.82
C THR A 339 -6.02 -9.05 6.11
N ILE A 340 -6.98 -9.34 5.22
CA ILE A 340 -7.89 -10.47 5.45
C ILE A 340 -7.23 -11.80 5.05
N ASN A 341 -7.87 -12.91 5.43
CA ASN A 341 -7.48 -14.29 5.07
C ASN A 341 -6.15 -14.79 5.65
N GLN A 342 -5.69 -14.21 6.76
CA GLN A 342 -4.49 -14.64 7.49
C GLN A 342 -4.82 -15.67 8.57
N ASP A 343 -5.29 -16.86 8.16
CA ASP A 343 -5.68 -17.94 9.07
C ASP A 343 -4.44 -18.55 9.78
N ASN A 344 -3.31 -18.64 9.08
CA ASN A 344 -2.02 -19.20 9.52
C ASN A 344 -0.86 -18.27 9.17
N ILE A 345 -0.62 -17.22 9.98
CA ILE A 345 0.46 -16.25 9.74
C ILE A 345 1.85 -16.94 9.73
N GLU A 346 2.67 -16.62 8.72
CA GLU A 346 4.02 -17.17 8.57
C GLU A 346 5.12 -16.35 9.29
N TYR A 347 4.98 -15.02 9.41
CA TYR A 347 6.04 -14.11 9.85
C TYR A 347 5.66 -13.11 10.92
#